data_AF-A0A843I539-F1
#
_entry.id   AF-A0A843I539-F1
#
_cell.length_a   1.000
_cell.length_b   1.000
_cell.length_c   1.000
_cell.angle_alpha   90.00
_cell.angle_beta   90.00
_cell.angle_gamma   90.00
#
_symmetry.space_group_name_H-M   'P 1'
#
loop_
_entity.id
_entity.type
_entity.pdbx_description
1 polymer ?
#
loop_
_entity_poly.entity_id
_entity_poly.type
_entity_poly.pdbx_seq_one_letter_code
_entity_poly.pdbx_strand_id
1 'polypeptide(L)'
;MINGHEVYGGSPPFTELSEQQQSNLVGVVKEIVESQARVEDANTNPGFVVLSTKPSCELYRKAVTTLVALEEVLAILKDHHAVYEGYKNKRGLIGATAAVSWEPGDRTYEIITYRPRERWGTKRQVDARSVQQMDMKCTGTFDNYDTLNRHNRLVPASPCPILYGIRGENPEELRLAVELVKSEPMESWLLFETNQGTDDHLMRKSIVKVQSFESVIVQGTVVEP
;
A
#
# COMPACT_ATOMS: atom_id res chain seq x y z
N MET A 1 6.94 17.20 12.23
CA MET A 1 7.22 16.78 13.62
C MET A 1 5.93 16.28 14.27
N ILE A 2 5.95 15.19 15.04
CA ILE A 2 4.86 14.79 15.95
C ILE A 2 5.46 14.73 17.36
N ASN A 3 4.84 15.37 18.36
CA ASN A 3 5.34 15.40 19.74
C ASN A 3 6.81 15.84 19.90
N GLY A 4 7.30 16.75 19.04
CA GLY A 4 8.70 17.19 19.09
C GLY A 4 9.71 16.22 18.46
N HIS A 5 9.25 15.21 17.70
CA HIS A 5 10.11 14.32 16.91
C HIS A 5 9.95 14.56 15.41
N GLU A 6 11.06 14.56 14.65
CA GLU A 6 11.06 14.62 13.18
C GLU A 6 10.34 13.40 12.62
N VAL A 7 9.38 13.65 11.72
CA VAL A 7 8.70 12.58 11.00
C VAL A 7 9.53 12.28 9.77
N TYR A 8 10.17 11.12 9.76
CA TYR A 8 10.84 10.58 8.57
C TYR A 8 9.78 9.89 7.71
N GLY A 9 9.34 10.59 6.67
CA GLY A 9 8.32 10.13 5.73
C GLY A 9 8.58 10.70 4.34
N GLY A 10 9.79 10.43 3.85
CA GLY A 10 10.30 10.84 2.56
C GLY A 10 11.77 10.48 2.55
N SER A 11 12.19 9.58 1.67
CA SER A 11 13.63 9.38 1.49
C SER A 11 14.22 10.74 1.13
N PRO A 12 15.22 11.29 1.84
CA PRO A 12 16.11 12.26 1.22
C PRO A 12 16.61 11.65 -0.12
N PRO A 13 17.02 12.47 -1.11
CA PRO A 13 17.57 11.92 -2.34
C PRO A 13 18.59 10.85 -1.99
N PHE A 14 18.39 9.63 -2.50
CA PHE A 14 19.22 8.47 -2.20
C PHE A 14 20.68 8.88 -2.40
N THR A 15 21.42 9.02 -1.30
CA THR A 15 22.87 8.98 -1.38
C THR A 15 23.25 7.56 -1.71
N GLU A 16 24.18 7.38 -2.65
CA GLU A 16 24.74 6.07 -2.93
C GLU A 16 25.23 5.45 -1.62
N LEU A 17 24.68 4.30 -1.27
CA LEU A 17 25.08 3.54 -0.09
C LEU A 17 26.39 2.81 -0.41
N SER A 18 27.37 2.90 0.47
CA SER A 18 28.56 2.02 0.41
C SER A 18 28.16 0.55 0.53
N GLU A 19 29.01 -0.36 0.06
CA GLU A 19 28.77 -1.82 0.16
C GLU A 19 28.47 -2.27 1.60
N GLN A 20 29.16 -1.70 2.59
CA GLN A 20 28.92 -2.00 4.00
C GLN A 20 27.52 -1.53 4.45
N GLN A 21 27.08 -0.35 4.01
CA GLN A 21 25.74 0.15 4.33
C GLN A 21 24.64 -0.67 3.65
N GLN A 22 24.87 -1.11 2.41
CA GLN A 22 23.96 -2.00 1.69
C GLN A 22 23.83 -3.35 2.41
N SER A 23 24.95 -3.95 2.82
CA SER A 23 24.95 -5.20 3.58
C SER A 23 24.21 -5.06 4.91
N ASN A 24 24.46 -3.97 5.65
CA ASN A 24 23.75 -3.68 6.90
C ASN A 24 22.24 -3.50 6.67
N LEU A 25 21.83 -2.78 5.61
CA LEU A 25 20.42 -2.60 5.24
C LEU A 25 19.75 -3.95 4.98
N VAL A 26 20.38 -4.83 4.20
CA VAL A 26 19.86 -6.17 3.90
C VAL A 26 19.72 -6.99 5.18
N GLY A 27 20.70 -6.93 6.09
CA GLY A 27 20.63 -7.59 7.39
C GLY A 27 19.44 -7.13 8.23
N VAL A 28 19.23 -5.81 8.33
CA VAL A 28 18.10 -5.23 9.08
C VAL A 28 16.76 -5.62 8.46
N VAL A 29 16.61 -5.51 7.13
CA VAL A 29 15.37 -5.89 6.44
C VAL A 29 15.06 -7.36 6.67
N LYS A 30 16.08 -8.23 6.56
CA LYS A 30 15.93 -9.66 6.80
C LYS A 30 15.46 -9.95 8.23
N GLU A 31 16.11 -9.38 9.23
CA GLU A 31 15.74 -9.55 10.64
C GLU A 31 14.29 -9.11 10.91
N ILE A 32 13.86 -7.99 10.33
CA ILE A 32 12.48 -7.50 10.48
C ILE A 32 11.49 -8.48 9.83
N VAL A 33 11.77 -8.94 8.61
CA VAL A 33 10.87 -9.87 7.91
C VAL A 33 10.77 -11.19 8.67
N GLU A 34 11.89 -11.76 9.12
CA GLU A 34 11.92 -13.03 9.85
C GLU A 34 11.26 -12.93 11.23
N SER A 35 11.37 -11.79 11.92
CA SER A 35 10.79 -11.60 13.25
C SER A 35 9.32 -11.17 13.25
N GLN A 36 8.85 -10.48 12.22
CA GLN A 36 7.49 -9.91 12.18
C GLN A 36 6.54 -10.65 11.25
N ALA A 37 7.02 -11.31 10.19
CA ALA A 37 6.15 -12.00 9.26
C ALA A 37 5.51 -13.23 9.91
N ARG A 38 4.21 -13.42 9.65
CA ARG A 38 3.43 -14.59 10.07
C ARG A 38 3.72 -15.79 9.18
N VAL A 39 4.98 -16.23 9.14
CA VAL A 39 5.46 -17.32 8.26
C VAL A 39 4.84 -18.68 8.59
N GLU A 40 4.18 -18.84 9.72
CA GLU A 40 3.38 -20.00 10.07
C GLU A 40 2.08 -20.13 9.25
N ASP A 41 1.54 -19.01 8.74
CA ASP A 41 0.33 -19.02 7.90
C ASP A 41 0.68 -19.50 6.47
N ALA A 42 0.10 -20.61 6.01
CA ALA A 42 0.35 -21.19 4.69
C ALA A 42 0.22 -20.20 3.53
N ASN A 43 -0.62 -19.17 3.66
CA ASN A 43 -0.87 -18.18 2.61
C ASN A 43 0.09 -16.97 2.68
N THR A 44 0.85 -16.82 3.76
CA THR A 44 1.83 -15.74 3.91
C THR A 44 3.16 -16.13 3.25
N ASN A 45 3.48 -15.50 2.12
CA ASN A 45 4.69 -15.76 1.34
C ASN A 45 5.51 -14.47 1.14
N PRO A 46 6.20 -13.98 2.19
CA PRO A 46 6.93 -12.72 2.13
C PRO A 46 8.05 -12.71 1.08
N GLY A 47 8.46 -11.52 0.69
CA GLY A 47 9.68 -11.31 -0.06
C GLY A 47 10.09 -9.85 0.01
N PHE A 48 11.40 -9.61 -0.01
CA PHE A 48 11.95 -8.25 -0.13
C PHE A 48 12.94 -8.20 -1.29
N VAL A 49 13.09 -7.01 -1.86
CA VAL A 49 14.04 -6.71 -2.94
C VAL A 49 14.76 -5.41 -2.61
N VAL A 50 16.05 -5.37 -2.88
CA VAL A 50 16.92 -4.19 -2.77
C VAL A 50 17.58 -4.01 -4.13
N LEU A 51 17.31 -2.85 -4.72
CA LEU A 51 17.67 -2.51 -6.09
C LEU A 51 18.39 -1.17 -6.08
N SER A 52 19.53 -1.10 -6.74
CA SER A 52 20.27 0.14 -6.97
C SER A 52 19.69 0.96 -8.13
N THR A 53 18.96 0.32 -9.04
CA THR A 53 18.28 0.94 -10.17
C THR A 53 16.82 0.52 -10.21
N LYS A 54 15.91 1.46 -10.49
CA LYS A 54 14.48 1.19 -10.60
C LYS A 54 14.20 0.34 -11.87
N PRO A 55 13.45 -0.77 -11.77
CA PRO A 55 12.98 -1.53 -12.93
C PRO A 55 11.98 -0.75 -13.78
N SER A 56 11.77 -1.17 -15.03
CA SER A 56 10.77 -0.56 -15.92
C SER A 56 9.38 -0.52 -15.27
N CYS A 57 8.70 0.63 -15.37
CA CYS A 57 7.33 0.80 -14.87
C CYS A 57 6.29 -0.07 -15.61
N GLU A 58 6.68 -0.69 -16.74
CA GLU A 58 5.87 -1.74 -17.39
C GLU A 58 5.63 -2.95 -16.47
N LEU A 59 6.56 -3.28 -15.58
CA LEU A 59 6.37 -4.37 -14.61
C LEU A 59 5.20 -4.06 -13.67
N TYR A 60 5.16 -2.84 -13.10
CA TYR A 60 4.03 -2.39 -12.30
C TYR A 60 2.73 -2.43 -13.10
N ARG A 61 2.71 -1.84 -14.30
CA ARG A 61 1.51 -1.80 -15.16
C ARG A 61 0.99 -3.20 -15.45
N LYS A 62 1.88 -4.16 -15.70
CA LYS A 62 1.51 -5.56 -15.88
C LYS A 62 0.96 -6.17 -14.58
N ALA A 63 1.64 -5.97 -13.45
CA ALA A 63 1.23 -6.52 -12.15
C ALA A 63 -0.13 -6.01 -11.66
N VAL A 64 -0.50 -4.77 -11.99
CA VAL A 64 -1.78 -4.17 -11.58
C VAL A 64 -2.94 -4.50 -12.54
N THR A 65 -2.65 -4.89 -13.79
CA THR A 65 -3.67 -5.14 -14.82
C THR A 65 -3.86 -6.61 -15.21
N THR A 66 -2.87 -7.47 -14.94
CA THR A 66 -2.89 -8.88 -15.36
C THR A 66 -2.06 -9.79 -14.45
N LEU A 67 -1.96 -11.07 -14.80
CA LEU A 67 -1.17 -12.07 -14.07
C LEU A 67 0.32 -11.96 -14.43
N VAL A 68 1.17 -11.94 -13.40
CA VAL A 68 2.63 -11.93 -13.54
C VAL A 68 3.20 -13.25 -13.02
N ALA A 69 4.06 -13.88 -13.82
CA ALA A 69 4.76 -15.10 -13.43
C ALA A 69 5.97 -14.77 -12.55
N LEU A 70 6.29 -15.64 -11.59
CA LEU A 70 7.43 -15.44 -10.71
C LEU A 70 8.75 -15.48 -11.49
N GLU A 71 8.84 -16.33 -12.50
CA GLU A 71 10.04 -16.52 -13.33
C GLU A 71 10.42 -15.24 -14.09
N GLU A 72 9.42 -14.49 -14.55
CA GLU A 72 9.62 -13.19 -15.20
C GLU A 72 10.23 -12.17 -14.22
N VAL A 73 9.71 -12.13 -12.99
CA VAL A 73 10.24 -11.23 -11.95
C VAL A 73 11.66 -11.63 -11.55
N LEU A 74 11.97 -12.93 -11.45
CA LEU A 74 13.32 -13.39 -11.13
C LEU A 74 14.33 -13.05 -12.25
N ALA A 75 13.91 -13.08 -13.51
CA ALA A 75 14.75 -12.64 -14.62
C ALA A 75 15.08 -11.13 -14.50
N ILE A 76 14.08 -10.30 -14.24
CA ILE A 76 14.27 -8.86 -14.02
C ILE A 76 15.21 -8.60 -12.83
N LEU A 77 14.99 -9.26 -11.69
CA LEU A 77 15.85 -9.09 -10.51
C LEU A 77 17.30 -9.50 -10.79
N LYS A 78 17.52 -10.55 -11.59
CA LYS A 78 18.86 -10.97 -12.01
C LYS A 78 19.53 -9.93 -12.90
N ASP A 79 18.80 -9.40 -13.88
CA ASP A 79 19.31 -8.39 -14.83
C ASP A 79 19.66 -7.07 -14.12
N HIS A 80 18.94 -6.73 -13.05
CA HIS A 80 19.24 -5.58 -12.20
C HIS A 80 20.30 -5.84 -11.11
N HIS A 81 20.90 -7.04 -11.06
CA HIS A 81 21.83 -7.45 -10.00
C HIS A 81 21.26 -7.20 -8.58
N ALA A 82 19.96 -7.44 -8.41
CA ALA A 82 19.25 -7.14 -7.18
C ALA A 82 19.68 -8.06 -6.02
N VAL A 83 19.65 -7.53 -4.80
CA VAL A 83 19.69 -8.36 -3.58
C VAL A 83 18.26 -8.62 -3.14
N TYR A 84 17.85 -9.88 -3.06
CA TYR A 84 16.47 -10.23 -2.71
C TYR A 84 16.39 -11.55 -1.96
N GLU A 85 15.35 -11.70 -1.15
CA GLU A 85 15.02 -12.94 -0.48
C GLU A 85 13.52 -13.18 -0.54
N GLY A 86 13.14 -14.35 -1.02
CA GLY A 86 11.75 -14.79 -1.11
C GLY A 86 11.53 -15.99 -0.19
N TYR A 87 10.48 -15.95 0.60
CA TYR A 87 10.13 -16.97 1.57
C TYR A 87 9.04 -17.89 0.99
N LYS A 88 9.08 -19.18 1.33
CA LYS A 88 8.15 -20.21 0.83
C LYS A 88 8.07 -20.23 -0.70
N ASN A 89 6.89 -19.95 -1.28
CA ASN A 89 6.71 -19.94 -2.73
C ASN A 89 7.21 -18.64 -3.40
N LYS A 90 7.77 -17.70 -2.62
CA LYS A 90 8.45 -16.48 -3.09
C LYS A 90 7.56 -15.48 -3.84
N ARG A 91 6.23 -15.66 -3.82
CA ARG A 91 5.30 -14.77 -4.54
C ARG A 91 5.33 -13.31 -4.04
N GLY A 92 5.78 -13.06 -2.81
CA GLY A 92 6.01 -11.71 -2.30
C GLY A 92 7.00 -10.89 -3.14
N LEU A 93 7.93 -11.54 -3.86
CA LEU A 93 8.86 -10.85 -4.77
C LEU A 93 8.14 -10.14 -5.92
N ILE A 94 6.99 -10.66 -6.37
CA ILE A 94 6.20 -10.03 -7.44
C ILE A 94 5.71 -8.66 -6.98
N GLY A 95 5.07 -8.61 -5.80
CA GLY A 95 4.57 -7.37 -5.23
C GLY A 95 5.70 -6.40 -4.85
N ALA A 96 6.79 -6.91 -4.26
CA ALA A 96 7.94 -6.08 -3.88
C ALA A 96 8.59 -5.41 -5.10
N THR A 97 8.80 -6.16 -6.18
CA THR A 97 9.41 -5.62 -7.41
C THR A 97 8.45 -4.68 -8.14
N ALA A 98 7.16 -5.02 -8.19
CA ALA A 98 6.13 -4.15 -8.76
C ALA A 98 6.06 -2.80 -8.01
N ALA A 99 6.10 -2.82 -6.68
CA ALA A 99 6.09 -1.61 -5.86
C ALA A 99 7.30 -0.70 -6.14
N VAL A 100 8.51 -1.26 -6.26
CA VAL A 100 9.70 -0.48 -6.63
C VAL A 100 9.58 0.10 -8.04
N SER A 101 9.05 -0.67 -8.99
CA SER A 101 8.88 -0.22 -10.38
C SER A 101 7.76 0.81 -10.59
N TRP A 102 6.93 1.05 -9.58
CA TRP A 102 5.82 1.99 -9.72
C TRP A 102 6.33 3.41 -10.02
N GLU A 103 5.67 4.02 -11.00
CA GLU A 103 5.86 5.40 -11.41
C GLU A 103 4.46 5.97 -11.62
N PRO A 104 4.00 6.87 -10.73
CA PRO A 104 2.62 7.33 -10.74
C PRO A 104 2.34 8.17 -11.99
N GLY A 105 1.34 7.77 -12.77
CA GLY A 105 0.72 8.65 -13.77
C GLY A 105 -0.30 9.59 -13.13
N ASP A 106 -1.10 9.02 -12.24
CA ASP A 106 -1.96 9.70 -11.27
C ASP A 106 -1.66 9.12 -9.87
N ARG A 107 -2.03 9.83 -8.81
CA ARG A 107 -1.68 9.46 -7.43
C ARG A 107 -2.66 10.03 -6.42
N THR A 108 -2.83 9.30 -5.35
CA THR A 108 -3.45 9.80 -4.12
C THR A 108 -2.55 9.49 -2.93
N TYR A 109 -2.94 9.95 -1.75
CA TYR A 109 -2.22 9.69 -0.52
C TYR A 109 -3.11 8.96 0.48
N GLU A 110 -2.51 8.08 1.28
CA GLU A 110 -3.18 7.41 2.39
C GLU A 110 -2.34 7.55 3.66
N ILE A 111 -2.91 8.18 4.69
CA ILE A 111 -2.30 8.20 6.02
C ILE A 111 -2.87 7.03 6.83
N ILE A 112 -1.99 6.10 7.20
CA ILE A 112 -2.33 4.90 7.97
C ILE A 112 -1.87 5.12 9.40
N THR A 113 -2.82 5.03 10.33
CA THR A 113 -2.56 5.09 11.77
C THR A 113 -2.44 3.68 12.35
N TYR A 114 -1.60 3.49 13.36
CA TYR A 114 -1.34 2.20 14.00
C TYR A 114 -1.73 2.27 15.48
N ARG A 115 -2.24 1.16 16.02
CA ARG A 115 -2.64 1.03 17.43
C ARG A 115 -1.60 0.24 18.24
N PRO A 116 -1.51 0.51 19.56
CA PRO A 116 -0.68 -0.24 20.49
C PRO A 116 -0.81 -1.75 20.36
N ARG A 117 0.32 -2.47 20.44
CA ARG A 117 0.38 -3.94 20.26
C ARG A 117 -0.55 -4.71 21.18
N GLU A 118 -0.74 -4.24 22.41
CA GLU A 118 -1.67 -4.82 23.39
C GLU A 118 -3.14 -4.77 22.96
N ARG A 119 -3.47 -3.97 21.94
CA ARG A 119 -4.83 -3.86 21.39
C ARG A 119 -5.07 -4.66 20.12
N TRP A 120 -4.05 -5.29 19.53
CA TRP A 120 -4.22 -6.07 18.30
C TRP A 120 -5.25 -7.19 18.48
N GLY A 121 -6.05 -7.46 17.45
CA GLY A 121 -7.15 -8.42 17.50
C GLY A 121 -8.40 -7.98 18.29
N THR A 122 -8.34 -6.92 19.10
CA THR A 122 -9.52 -6.38 19.80
C THR A 122 -10.37 -5.49 18.88
N LYS A 123 -11.64 -5.27 19.24
CA LYS A 123 -12.50 -4.33 18.51
C LYS A 123 -11.94 -2.90 18.58
N ARG A 124 -11.79 -2.27 17.41
CA ARG A 124 -11.34 -0.89 17.30
C ARG A 124 -12.39 0.09 17.83
N GLN A 125 -11.91 1.18 18.41
CA GLN A 125 -12.76 2.27 18.89
C GLN A 125 -12.41 3.54 18.12
N VAL A 126 -13.25 3.89 17.15
CA VAL A 126 -13.14 5.12 16.36
C VAL A 126 -14.53 5.77 16.35
N ASP A 127 -14.62 7.01 16.80
CA ASP A 127 -15.88 7.74 16.95
C ASP A 127 -16.43 8.15 15.58
N ALA A 128 -17.52 7.51 15.16
CA ALA A 128 -18.13 7.75 13.85
C ALA A 128 -18.58 9.21 13.65
N ARG A 129 -18.93 9.95 14.71
CA ARG A 129 -19.31 11.36 14.60
C ARG A 129 -18.11 12.25 14.27
N SER A 130 -16.97 12.00 14.91
CA SER A 130 -15.73 12.70 14.59
C SER A 130 -15.29 12.44 13.14
N VAL A 131 -15.49 11.23 12.62
CA VAL A 131 -15.20 10.90 11.22
C VAL A 131 -16.09 11.70 10.27
N GLN A 132 -17.40 11.77 10.53
CA GLN A 132 -18.31 12.61 9.72
C GLN A 132 -17.93 14.10 9.78
N GLN A 133 -17.52 14.60 10.94
CA GLN A 133 -17.07 15.98 11.09
C GLN A 133 -15.75 16.24 10.36
N MET A 134 -14.84 15.27 10.36
CA MET A 134 -13.60 15.31 9.59
C MET A 134 -13.90 15.33 8.10
N ASP A 135 -14.74 14.42 7.61
CA ASP A 135 -15.14 14.31 6.20
C ASP A 135 -15.76 15.62 5.65
N MET A 136 -16.54 16.33 6.47
CA MET A 136 -17.09 17.64 6.11
C MET A 136 -16.05 18.77 6.08
N LYS A 137 -14.97 18.66 6.86
CA LYS A 137 -13.94 19.71 7.01
C LYS A 137 -12.76 19.52 6.06
N CYS A 138 -12.41 18.27 5.78
CA CYS A 138 -11.28 17.86 4.97
C CYS A 138 -11.77 17.44 3.58
N THR A 139 -12.14 18.43 2.77
CA THR A 139 -12.80 18.22 1.47
C THR A 139 -11.92 17.53 0.42
N GLY A 140 -10.61 17.51 0.59
CA GLY A 140 -9.70 16.74 -0.27
C GLY A 140 -9.53 15.28 0.15
N THR A 141 -10.28 14.82 1.17
CA THR A 141 -10.34 13.40 1.56
C THR A 141 -11.55 12.71 0.95
N PHE A 142 -11.49 11.39 0.79
CA PHE A 142 -12.56 10.62 0.16
C PHE A 142 -12.70 9.22 0.76
N ASP A 143 -13.83 8.55 0.46
CA ASP A 143 -14.17 7.22 0.95
C ASP A 143 -14.13 7.07 2.49
N ASN A 144 -14.43 8.13 3.24
CA ASN A 144 -14.27 8.14 4.70
C ASN A 144 -15.46 7.56 5.47
N TYR A 145 -16.69 7.94 5.11
CA TYR A 145 -17.90 7.51 5.78
C TYR A 145 -19.04 7.27 4.79
N ASP A 146 -19.61 6.08 4.82
CA ASP A 146 -20.80 5.75 4.05
C ASP A 146 -22.03 6.17 4.85
N THR A 147 -22.63 7.29 4.45
CA THR A 147 -23.80 7.88 5.10
C THR A 147 -25.07 7.03 4.92
N LEU A 148 -25.23 6.39 3.76
CA LEU A 148 -26.39 5.55 3.45
C LEU A 148 -26.40 4.30 4.33
N ASN A 149 -25.25 3.63 4.45
CA ASN A 149 -25.11 2.41 5.24
C ASN A 149 -24.67 2.66 6.69
N ARG A 150 -24.48 3.93 7.09
CA ARG A 150 -23.99 4.36 8.41
C ARG A 150 -22.70 3.67 8.82
N HIS A 151 -21.79 3.50 7.87
CA HIS A 151 -20.60 2.67 8.01
C HIS A 151 -19.32 3.51 7.96
N ASN A 152 -18.48 3.36 8.98
CA ASN A 152 -17.16 3.99 9.04
C ASN A 152 -16.19 3.20 8.15
N ARG A 153 -15.72 3.82 7.08
CA ARG A 153 -14.87 3.18 6.05
C ARG A 153 -13.38 3.28 6.37
N LEU A 154 -12.99 4.15 7.31
CA LEU A 154 -11.59 4.29 7.72
C LEU A 154 -11.06 3.05 8.46
N VAL A 155 -11.96 2.25 9.05
CA VAL A 155 -11.61 1.20 10.01
C VAL A 155 -11.53 -0.17 9.34
N PRO A 156 -10.37 -0.85 9.34
CA PRO A 156 -10.27 -2.17 8.73
C PRO A 156 -10.98 -3.25 9.56
N ALA A 157 -11.53 -4.25 8.88
CA ALA A 157 -12.24 -5.38 9.49
C ALA A 157 -11.32 -6.52 9.97
N SER A 158 -10.01 -6.47 9.66
CA SER A 158 -9.05 -7.53 10.03
C SER A 158 -8.44 -7.31 11.42
N PRO A 159 -7.89 -8.35 12.08
CA PRO A 159 -7.23 -8.24 13.40
C PRO A 159 -5.84 -7.54 13.35
N CYS A 160 -5.58 -6.77 12.29
CA CYS A 160 -4.29 -6.19 11.94
C CYS A 160 -3.87 -5.01 12.87
N PRO A 161 -2.63 -4.50 12.75
CA PRO A 161 -2.13 -3.41 13.59
C PRO A 161 -2.68 -2.03 13.23
N ILE A 162 -3.31 -1.88 12.06
CA ILE A 162 -3.86 -0.60 11.60
C ILE A 162 -5.02 -0.19 12.51
N LEU A 163 -5.04 1.05 12.97
CA LEU A 163 -6.15 1.66 13.70
C LEU A 163 -7.21 2.16 12.72
N TYR A 164 -6.83 3.08 11.83
CA TYR A 164 -7.63 3.52 10.70
C TYR A 164 -6.74 4.12 9.59
N GLY A 165 -7.24 4.19 8.36
CA GLY A 165 -6.59 4.87 7.24
C GLY A 165 -7.48 5.98 6.67
N ILE A 166 -6.90 7.13 6.29
CA ILE A 166 -7.61 8.24 5.63
C ILE A 166 -6.95 8.48 4.26
N ARG A 167 -7.77 8.60 3.22
CA ARG A 167 -7.31 8.80 1.84
C ARG A 167 -7.64 10.20 1.35
N GLY A 168 -6.79 10.75 0.50
CA GLY A 168 -7.01 12.09 -0.06
C GLY A 168 -5.93 12.53 -1.03
N GLU A 169 -6.13 13.73 -1.57
CA GLU A 169 -5.27 14.34 -2.58
C GLU A 169 -4.11 15.14 -1.96
N ASN A 170 -4.24 15.55 -0.70
CA ASN A 170 -3.31 16.47 -0.05
C ASN A 170 -2.74 15.91 1.26
N PRO A 171 -1.41 15.63 1.31
CA PRO A 171 -0.70 15.20 2.53
C PRO A 171 -0.93 16.04 3.78
N GLU A 172 -0.96 17.36 3.65
CA GLU A 172 -1.12 18.27 4.80
C GLU A 172 -2.55 18.24 5.35
N GLU A 173 -3.53 18.09 4.46
CA GLU A 173 -4.94 17.93 4.84
C GLU A 173 -5.18 16.59 5.52
N LEU A 174 -4.52 15.51 5.07
CA LEU A 174 -4.55 14.20 5.74
C LEU A 174 -4.01 14.27 7.16
N ARG A 175 -2.97 15.08 7.40
CA ARG A 175 -2.44 15.29 8.75
C ARG A 175 -3.47 15.99 9.65
N LEU A 176 -4.16 17.01 9.14
CA LEU A 176 -5.26 17.66 9.85
C LEU A 176 -6.42 16.68 10.10
N ALA A 177 -6.74 15.83 9.14
CA ALA A 177 -7.80 14.84 9.25
C ALA A 177 -7.55 13.86 10.42
N VAL A 178 -6.31 13.39 10.59
CA VAL A 178 -5.91 12.54 11.74
C VAL A 178 -6.15 13.25 13.08
N GLU A 179 -5.89 14.56 13.18
CA GLU A 179 -6.12 15.33 14.42
C GLU A 179 -7.61 15.50 14.75
N LEU A 180 -8.49 15.47 13.73
CA LEU A 180 -9.94 15.62 13.90
C LEU A 180 -10.64 14.32 14.31
N VAL A 181 -10.11 13.16 13.89
CA VAL A 181 -10.69 11.85 14.20
C VAL A 181 -10.40 11.47 15.66
N LYS A 182 -11.45 11.17 16.42
CA LYS A 182 -11.36 10.70 17.80
C LYS A 182 -11.36 9.17 17.82
N SER A 183 -10.36 8.58 18.46
CA SER A 183 -10.20 7.13 18.57
C SER A 183 -9.64 6.71 19.92
N GLU A 184 -9.51 5.40 20.12
CA GLU A 184 -8.55 4.85 21.08
C GLU A 184 -7.11 5.34 20.80
N PRO A 185 -6.17 5.16 21.75
CA PRO A 185 -4.80 5.62 21.58
C PRO A 185 -4.16 5.11 20.29
N MET A 186 -3.61 6.06 19.53
CA MET A 186 -2.76 5.82 18.37
C MET A 186 -1.31 5.72 18.84
N GLU A 187 -0.57 4.71 18.36
CA GLU A 187 0.85 4.52 18.65
C GLU A 187 1.73 5.29 17.65
N SER A 188 1.41 5.20 16.37
CA SER A 188 2.18 5.82 15.29
C SER A 188 1.32 6.01 14.04
N TRP A 189 1.87 6.67 13.02
CA TRP A 189 1.27 6.75 11.69
C TRP A 189 2.33 6.84 10.61
N LEU A 190 1.97 6.46 9.39
CA LEU A 190 2.77 6.61 8.18
C LEU A 190 1.90 7.17 7.05
N LEU A 191 2.48 8.07 6.26
CA LEU A 191 1.85 8.60 5.04
C LEU A 191 2.43 7.88 3.83
N PHE A 192 1.57 7.39 2.95
CA PHE A 192 1.93 6.70 1.72
C PHE A 192 1.43 7.49 0.51
N GLU A 193 2.27 7.60 -0.52
CA GLU A 193 1.81 7.88 -1.90
C GLU A 193 1.31 6.56 -2.49
N THR A 194 0.13 6.56 -3.12
CA THR A 194 -0.57 5.35 -3.54
C THR A 194 -1.19 5.48 -4.93
N ASN A 195 -1.45 4.32 -5.55
CA ASN A 195 -2.23 4.18 -6.78
C ASN A 195 -3.73 3.96 -6.50
N GLN A 196 -4.20 4.21 -5.28
CA GLN A 196 -5.60 3.99 -4.93
C GLN A 196 -6.44 5.15 -5.46
N GLY A 197 -7.66 4.87 -5.93
CA GLY A 197 -8.54 5.91 -6.48
C GLY A 197 -8.15 6.43 -7.87
N THR A 198 -7.14 5.84 -8.52
CA THR A 198 -6.63 6.31 -9.83
C THR A 198 -7.08 5.48 -11.03
N ASP A 199 -7.83 4.39 -10.81
CA ASP A 199 -8.22 3.43 -11.85
C ASP A 199 -7.06 2.77 -12.62
N ASP A 200 -5.84 2.73 -12.06
CA ASP A 200 -4.63 2.15 -12.70
C ASP A 200 -4.79 0.71 -13.21
N HIS A 201 -5.75 -0.04 -12.66
CA HIS A 201 -6.04 -1.42 -13.00
C HIS A 201 -6.98 -1.59 -14.21
N LEU A 202 -7.59 -0.51 -14.72
CA LEU A 202 -8.58 -0.57 -15.80
C LEU A 202 -7.94 -0.47 -17.19
N MET A 203 -8.22 -1.45 -18.05
CA MET A 203 -7.75 -1.45 -19.44
C MET A 203 -8.90 -1.23 -20.42
N ARG A 204 -8.77 -0.28 -21.35
CA ARG A 204 -9.71 -0.16 -22.48
C ARG A 204 -9.50 -1.30 -23.47
N LYS A 205 -10.51 -2.12 -23.70
CA LYS A 205 -10.44 -3.27 -24.62
C LYS A 205 -11.70 -3.41 -25.47
N SER A 206 -11.55 -4.14 -26.58
CA SER A 206 -12.71 -4.70 -27.29
C SER A 206 -13.21 -5.93 -26.55
N ILE A 207 -14.54 -6.12 -26.47
CA ILE A 207 -15.16 -7.23 -25.73
C ILE A 207 -14.62 -8.61 -26.15
N VAL A 208 -14.28 -8.79 -27.43
CA VAL A 208 -13.75 -10.05 -27.97
C VAL A 208 -12.30 -10.35 -27.55
N LYS A 209 -11.59 -9.35 -26.99
CA LYS A 209 -10.19 -9.48 -26.53
C LYS A 209 -10.05 -9.54 -25.01
N VAL A 210 -11.17 -9.51 -24.28
CA VAL A 210 -11.17 -9.59 -22.81
C VAL A 210 -10.75 -10.99 -22.40
N GLN A 211 -9.81 -11.09 -21.46
CA GLN A 211 -9.38 -12.35 -20.88
C GLN A 211 -9.79 -12.44 -19.42
N SER A 212 -9.80 -13.66 -18.86
CA SER A 212 -10.00 -13.85 -17.42
C SER A 212 -8.91 -13.13 -16.62
N PHE A 213 -9.27 -12.69 -15.41
CA PHE A 213 -8.38 -11.99 -14.47
C PHE A 213 -7.94 -10.59 -14.92
N GLU A 214 -8.75 -9.93 -15.75
CA GLU A 214 -8.54 -8.55 -16.18
C GLU A 214 -9.74 -7.66 -15.76
N SER A 215 -9.44 -6.42 -15.40
CA SER A 215 -10.45 -5.38 -15.23
C SER A 215 -10.42 -4.45 -16.45
N VAL A 216 -11.58 -4.28 -17.10
CA VAL A 216 -11.64 -3.63 -18.42
C VAL A 216 -12.74 -2.58 -18.52
N ILE A 217 -12.48 -1.56 -19.34
CA ILE A 217 -13.48 -0.63 -19.84
C ILE A 217 -13.84 -1.07 -21.25
N VAL A 218 -15.09 -1.47 -21.46
CA VAL A 218 -15.65 -1.90 -22.75
C VAL A 218 -16.89 -1.09 -23.07
N GLN A 219 -17.22 -0.98 -24.36
CA GLN A 219 -18.47 -0.39 -24.84
C GLN A 219 -19.28 -1.45 -25.57
N GLY A 220 -20.59 -1.49 -25.31
CA GLY A 220 -21.51 -2.46 -25.90
C GLY A 220 -22.96 -1.98 -25.88
N THR A 221 -23.84 -2.74 -26.52
CA THR A 221 -25.30 -2.54 -26.46
C THR A 221 -25.90 -3.67 -25.65
N VAL A 222 -26.81 -3.34 -24.72
CA VAL A 222 -27.56 -4.33 -23.95
C VAL A 222 -28.48 -5.10 -24.90
N VAL A 223 -28.31 -6.42 -24.98
CA VAL A 223 -29.13 -7.29 -25.84
C VAL A 223 -30.23 -7.99 -25.05
N GLU A 224 -29.97 -8.29 -23.78
CA GLU A 224 -30.90 -8.92 -22.84
C GLU A 224 -30.69 -8.31 -21.45
N PRO A 225 -31.77 -8.07 -20.67
CA PRO A 225 -31.70 -7.55 -19.31
C PRO A 225 -31.24 -8.60 -18.27
#